data_AF-H8K391-F1
#
_entry.id   AF-H8K391-F1
#
_cell.length_a   1.000
_cell.length_b   1.000
_cell.length_c   1.000
_cell.angle_alpha   90.00
_cell.angle_beta   90.00
_cell.angle_gamma   90.00
#
_symmetry.space_group_name_H-M   'P 1'
#
loop_
_entity.id
_entity.type
_entity.pdbx_description
1 polymer ?
#
loop_
_entity_poly.entity_id
_entity_poly.type
_entity_poly.pdbx_seq_one_letter_code
_entity_poly.pdbx_strand_id
1 'polypeptide(L)'
;MLAEFVANEAPKLFTANMINAALLHYTIEDTELTEKMIIEIFGKEIAKHVEGLTRIKPHGKISVEESLNLLIKQKRYDTALIKLFDRVHNVQTLAAKSPEKAKQIIVETFKKFLVVAIHLECYEIEEKFNEICYRFLYKDKFSQQKQILLFTMNNLLLFPTFENDLDQTYKL
;
A
#
# COMPACT_ATOMS: atom_id res chain seq x y z
N MET A 1 -14.02 -8.70 -2.92
CA MET A 1 -13.61 -7.39 -2.34
C MET A 1 -12.36 -6.84 -3.03
N LEU A 2 -11.18 -7.47 -2.98
CA LEU A 2 -10.03 -7.05 -3.83
C LEU A 2 -10.31 -7.28 -5.33
N ALA A 3 -10.86 -8.44 -5.69
CA ALA A 3 -11.19 -8.80 -7.08
C ALA A 3 -12.23 -7.88 -7.74
N GLU A 4 -13.10 -7.24 -6.96
CA GLU A 4 -14.17 -6.36 -7.45
C GLU A 4 -13.67 -4.93 -7.70
N PHE A 5 -12.81 -4.43 -6.81
CA PHE A 5 -12.10 -3.16 -7.02
C PHE A 5 -11.12 -3.25 -8.20
N VAL A 6 -10.44 -4.39 -8.31
CA VAL A 6 -9.69 -4.74 -9.53
C VAL A 6 -10.66 -4.72 -10.71
N ALA A 7 -11.71 -5.53 -10.80
CA ALA A 7 -12.56 -5.59 -11.99
C ALA A 7 -13.09 -4.23 -12.54
N ASN A 8 -13.36 -3.23 -11.68
CA ASN A 8 -13.89 -1.93 -12.11
C ASN A 8 -12.80 -0.90 -12.52
N GLU A 9 -11.66 -0.85 -11.82
CA GLU A 9 -10.58 0.12 -12.08
C GLU A 9 -9.40 -0.50 -12.86
N ALA A 10 -9.20 -1.81 -12.73
CA ALA A 10 -8.18 -2.61 -13.42
C ALA A 10 -8.20 -2.52 -14.94
N PRO A 11 -9.33 -2.44 -15.66
CA PRO A 11 -9.28 -2.44 -17.12
C PRO A 11 -8.44 -1.29 -17.70
N LYS A 12 -8.23 -0.21 -16.92
CA LYS A 12 -7.38 0.93 -17.29
C LYS A 12 -5.96 0.87 -16.73
N LEU A 13 -5.73 0.09 -15.66
CA LEU A 13 -4.49 0.12 -14.87
C LEU A 13 -3.78 -1.24 -14.74
N PHE A 14 -4.42 -2.36 -15.09
CA PHE A 14 -3.96 -3.72 -14.82
C PHE A 14 -4.08 -4.62 -16.04
N THR A 15 -3.04 -5.42 -16.25
CA THR A 15 -3.04 -6.51 -17.23
C THR A 15 -3.52 -7.82 -16.60
N ALA A 16 -3.86 -8.82 -17.43
CA ALA A 16 -4.18 -10.17 -16.95
C ALA A 16 -3.07 -10.75 -16.06
N ASN A 17 -1.80 -10.45 -16.37
CA ASN A 17 -0.66 -10.89 -15.55
C ASN A 17 -0.67 -10.26 -14.16
N MET A 18 -1.02 -8.98 -14.05
CA MET A 18 -1.11 -8.28 -12.76
C MET A 18 -2.26 -8.84 -11.91
N ILE A 19 -3.39 -9.19 -12.53
CA ILE A 19 -4.51 -9.83 -11.84
C ILE A 19 -4.09 -11.20 -11.29
N ASN A 20 -3.45 -12.02 -12.12
CA ASN A 20 -2.94 -13.32 -11.68
C ASN A 20 -1.91 -13.19 -10.54
N ALA A 21 -0.98 -12.23 -10.65
CA ALA A 21 -0.02 -11.97 -9.59
C ALA A 21 -0.68 -11.46 -8.30
N ALA A 22 -1.72 -10.62 -8.39
CA ALA A 22 -2.49 -10.18 -7.24
C ALA A 22 -3.22 -11.34 -6.55
N LEU A 23 -3.68 -12.35 -7.28
CA LEU A 23 -4.26 -13.56 -6.66
C LEU A 23 -3.19 -14.40 -5.93
N LEU A 24 -1.94 -14.35 -6.37
CA LEU A 24 -0.83 -15.14 -5.85
C LEU A 24 0.06 -14.39 -4.83
N HIS A 25 -0.21 -13.12 -4.54
CA HIS A 25 0.74 -12.23 -3.87
C HIS A 25 1.26 -12.67 -2.49
N TYR A 26 0.51 -13.51 -1.76
CA TYR A 26 0.91 -14.05 -0.46
C TYR A 26 1.32 -15.53 -0.49
N THR A 27 1.19 -16.22 -1.63
CA THR A 27 1.35 -17.69 -1.66
C THR A 27 2.77 -18.14 -1.32
N ILE A 28 3.79 -17.39 -1.73
CA ILE A 28 5.20 -17.73 -1.39
C ILE A 28 5.47 -17.57 0.11
N GLU A 29 4.78 -16.64 0.79
CA GLU A 29 5.00 -16.42 2.24
C GLU A 29 4.16 -17.36 3.12
N ASP A 30 2.94 -17.70 2.67
CA ASP A 30 1.93 -18.35 3.51
C ASP A 30 1.69 -19.83 3.15
N THR A 31 2.34 -20.36 2.12
CA THR A 31 2.16 -21.74 1.65
C THR A 31 3.48 -22.39 1.22
N GLU A 32 3.44 -23.66 0.82
CA GLU A 32 4.60 -24.39 0.28
C GLU A 32 4.91 -24.07 -1.20
N LEU A 33 4.14 -23.18 -1.84
CA LEU A 33 4.36 -22.79 -3.23
C LEU A 33 5.70 -22.08 -3.41
N THR A 34 6.49 -22.57 -4.35
CA THR A 34 7.79 -21.98 -4.71
C THR A 34 7.69 -21.15 -5.98
N GLU A 35 8.62 -20.21 -6.18
CA GLU A 35 8.74 -19.44 -7.43
C GLU A 35 8.83 -20.37 -8.66
N LYS A 36 9.58 -21.48 -8.56
CA LYS A 36 9.71 -22.46 -9.63
C LYS A 36 8.36 -23.06 -10.03
N MET A 37 7.53 -23.45 -9.06
CA MET A 37 6.19 -23.97 -9.32
C MET A 37 5.30 -22.92 -9.98
N ILE A 38 5.41 -21.65 -9.58
CA ILE A 38 4.65 -20.55 -10.20
C ILE A 38 5.10 -20.34 -11.65
N ILE A 39 6.40 -20.44 -11.95
CA ILE A 39 6.92 -20.38 -13.33
C ILE A 39 6.32 -21.50 -14.18
N GLU A 40 6.25 -22.73 -13.66
CA GLU A 40 5.74 -23.89 -14.38
C GLU A 40 4.24 -23.78 -14.70
N ILE A 41 3.44 -23.22 -13.79
CA ILE A 41 1.97 -23.14 -13.92
C ILE A 41 1.51 -21.85 -14.62
N PHE A 42 2.09 -20.71 -14.26
CA PHE A 42 1.64 -19.37 -14.67
C PHE A 42 2.62 -18.65 -15.59
N GLY A 43 3.84 -19.17 -15.75
CA GLY A 43 4.87 -18.56 -16.59
C GLY A 43 5.71 -17.51 -15.87
N LYS A 44 6.80 -17.13 -16.54
CA LYS A 44 7.89 -16.34 -15.95
C LYS A 44 7.49 -14.91 -15.57
N GLU A 45 6.63 -14.27 -16.36
CA GLU A 45 6.23 -12.87 -16.09
C GLU A 45 5.40 -12.77 -14.80
N ILE A 46 4.44 -13.68 -14.58
CA ILE A 46 3.65 -13.72 -13.34
C ILE A 46 4.54 -14.07 -12.16
N ALA A 47 5.41 -15.08 -12.30
CA ALA A 47 6.36 -15.45 -11.25
C ALA A 47 7.25 -14.28 -10.83
N LYS A 48 7.73 -13.49 -11.81
CA LYS A 48 8.48 -12.26 -11.54
C LYS A 48 7.67 -11.33 -10.67
N HIS A 49 6.42 -10.99 -11.03
CA HIS A 49 5.56 -10.15 -10.19
C HIS A 49 5.43 -10.69 -8.76
N VAL A 50 5.15 -11.98 -8.59
CA VAL A 50 5.00 -12.60 -7.26
C VAL A 50 6.30 -12.55 -6.45
N GLU A 51 7.45 -12.77 -7.08
CA GLU A 51 8.77 -12.57 -6.46
C GLU A 51 8.95 -11.13 -5.96
N GLY A 52 8.48 -10.14 -6.72
CA GLY A 52 8.57 -8.74 -6.32
C GLY A 52 7.64 -8.39 -5.15
N LEU A 53 6.52 -9.11 -5.02
CA LEU A 53 5.53 -8.89 -3.96
C LEU A 53 5.99 -9.46 -2.61
N THR A 54 6.68 -10.61 -2.64
CA THR A 54 7.22 -11.23 -1.42
C THR A 54 8.33 -10.40 -0.77
N ARG A 55 8.31 -10.40 0.56
CA ARG A 55 9.34 -9.80 1.41
C ARG A 55 10.42 -10.80 1.80
N ILE A 56 10.26 -12.08 1.49
CA ILE A 56 11.29 -13.08 1.74
C ILE A 56 12.32 -12.99 0.62
N LYS A 57 13.54 -12.58 0.97
CA LYS A 57 14.68 -12.49 0.04
C LYS A 57 15.78 -13.46 0.49
N PRO A 58 16.78 -13.77 -0.36
CA PRO A 58 17.85 -14.70 0.00
C PRO A 58 18.63 -14.30 1.28
N HIS A 59 18.64 -13.01 1.62
CA HIS A 59 19.29 -12.45 2.81
C HIS A 59 18.34 -12.28 4.02
N GLY A 60 17.10 -12.78 3.93
CA GLY A 60 16.10 -12.70 5.00
C GLY A 60 14.85 -11.91 4.63
N LYS A 61 13.97 -11.71 5.63
CA LYS A 61 12.71 -10.97 5.45
C LYS A 61 12.96 -9.47 5.54
N ILE A 62 12.80 -8.77 4.42
CA ILE A 62 12.97 -7.32 4.36
C ILE A 62 11.76 -6.58 4.94
N SER A 63 11.96 -5.32 5.31
CA SER A 63 10.87 -4.44 5.73
C SER A 63 9.93 -4.12 4.57
N VAL A 64 8.72 -3.65 4.88
CA VAL A 64 7.76 -3.19 3.87
C VAL A 64 8.30 -1.99 3.09
N GLU A 65 9.08 -1.13 3.75
CA GLU A 65 9.68 0.05 3.14
C GLU A 65 10.73 -0.32 2.11
N GLU A 66 11.67 -1.20 2.49
CA GLU A 66 12.70 -1.72 1.59
C GLU A 66 12.07 -2.42 0.39
N SER A 67 11.00 -3.19 0.62
CA SER A 67 10.30 -3.87 -0.47
C SER A 67 9.67 -2.89 -1.47
N LEU A 68 9.00 -1.83 -1.00
CA LEU A 68 8.46 -0.79 -1.88
C LEU A 68 9.58 -0.04 -2.62
N ASN A 69 10.62 0.38 -1.89
CA ASN A 69 11.76 1.09 -2.46
C ASN A 69 12.49 0.26 -3.53
N LEU A 70 12.60 -1.06 -3.35
CA LEU A 70 13.19 -1.96 -4.32
C LEU A 70 12.37 -1.98 -5.62
N LEU A 71 11.04 -2.08 -5.53
CA LEU A 71 10.16 -2.07 -6.70
C LEU A 71 10.29 -0.77 -7.49
N ILE A 72 10.35 0.38 -6.80
CA ILE A 72 10.52 1.69 -7.44
C ILE A 72 11.91 1.80 -8.10
N LYS A 73 12.98 1.47 -7.38
CA LYS A 73 14.35 1.50 -7.93
C LYS A 73 14.51 0.61 -9.16
N GLN A 74 13.82 -0.52 -9.19
CA GLN A 74 13.84 -1.46 -10.31
C GLN A 74 12.84 -1.11 -11.42
N LYS A 75 12.09 0.00 -11.30
CA LYS A 75 11.03 0.42 -12.24
C LYS A 75 9.93 -0.63 -12.43
N ARG A 76 9.61 -1.38 -11.37
CA ARG A 76 8.59 -2.44 -11.36
C ARG A 76 7.23 -1.88 -10.92
N TYR A 77 6.78 -0.84 -11.60
CA TYR A 77 5.62 -0.04 -11.20
C TYR A 77 4.33 -0.84 -11.13
N ASP A 78 4.08 -1.75 -12.07
CA ASP A 78 2.94 -2.67 -12.05
C ASP A 78 2.90 -3.52 -10.76
N THR A 79 4.07 -3.96 -10.28
CA THR A 79 4.17 -4.75 -9.06
C THR A 79 3.96 -3.89 -7.82
N ALA A 80 4.46 -2.65 -7.84
CA ALA A 80 4.22 -1.67 -6.79
C ALA A 80 2.73 -1.31 -6.71
N LEU A 81 2.06 -1.20 -7.85
CA LEU A 81 0.62 -0.93 -7.94
C LEU A 81 -0.18 -2.05 -7.27
N ILE A 82 0.10 -3.33 -7.58
CA ILE A 82 -0.54 -4.47 -6.89
C ILE A 82 -0.40 -4.32 -5.35
N LYS A 83 0.78 -3.91 -4.86
CA LYS A 83 1.05 -3.73 -3.43
C LYS A 83 0.29 -2.55 -2.82
N LEU A 84 0.08 -1.47 -3.57
CA LEU A 84 -0.78 -0.35 -3.17
C LEU A 84 -2.24 -0.78 -3.05
N PHE A 85 -2.74 -1.55 -4.01
CA PHE A 85 -4.11 -2.06 -4.00
C PHE A 85 -4.37 -3.01 -2.83
N ASP A 86 -3.43 -3.92 -2.53
CA ASP A 86 -3.50 -4.75 -1.31
C ASP A 86 -3.52 -3.87 -0.05
N ARG A 87 -2.76 -2.77 -0.02
CA ARG A 87 -2.80 -1.84 1.10
C ARG A 87 -4.16 -1.15 1.23
N VAL A 88 -4.77 -0.71 0.13
CA VAL A 88 -6.13 -0.15 0.14
C VAL A 88 -7.11 -1.13 0.78
N HIS A 89 -7.07 -2.40 0.37
CA HIS A 89 -7.91 -3.45 0.95
C HIS A 89 -7.66 -3.67 2.45
N ASN A 90 -6.39 -3.71 2.87
CA ASN A 90 -6.01 -3.83 4.29
C ASN A 90 -6.57 -2.70 5.15
N VAL A 91 -6.60 -1.48 4.59
CA VAL A 91 -7.13 -0.31 5.28
C VAL A 91 -8.67 -0.28 5.28
N GLN A 92 -9.32 -0.77 4.22
CA GLN A 92 -10.78 -0.94 4.19
C GLN A 92 -11.27 -1.96 5.24
N THR A 93 -10.42 -2.93 5.59
CA THR A 93 -10.75 -4.05 6.48
C THR A 93 -10.17 -3.89 7.90
N LEU A 94 -9.82 -2.66 8.32
CA LEU A 94 -9.25 -2.39 9.65
C LEU A 94 -10.13 -2.84 10.81
N ALA A 95 -11.45 -2.83 10.63
CA ALA A 95 -12.42 -3.19 11.67
C ALA A 95 -12.29 -4.65 12.13
N ALA A 96 -11.74 -5.54 11.30
CA ALA A 96 -11.52 -6.94 11.63
C ALA A 96 -10.17 -7.20 12.32
N LYS A 97 -9.36 -6.15 12.57
CA LYS A 97 -8.01 -6.26 13.13
C LYS A 97 -7.97 -5.71 14.55
N SER A 98 -6.99 -6.14 15.36
CA SER A 98 -6.80 -5.58 16.71
C SER A 98 -6.48 -4.08 16.63
N PRO A 99 -6.79 -3.29 17.67
CA PRO A 99 -6.51 -1.86 17.70
C PRO A 99 -5.04 -1.50 17.41
N GLU A 100 -4.11 -2.28 17.96
CA GLU A 100 -2.67 -2.10 17.77
C GLU A 100 -2.29 -2.34 16.31
N LYS A 101 -2.81 -3.43 15.73
CA LYS A 101 -2.52 -3.79 14.33
C LYS A 101 -3.13 -2.78 13.36
N ALA A 102 -4.34 -2.31 13.65
CA ALA A 102 -4.99 -1.27 12.87
C ALA A 102 -4.17 0.03 12.88
N LYS A 103 -3.72 0.49 14.06
CA LYS A 103 -2.84 1.66 14.19
C LYS A 103 -1.54 1.50 13.41
N GLN A 104 -0.89 0.33 13.48
CA GLN A 104 0.31 0.04 12.70
C GLN A 104 0.07 0.14 11.19
N ILE A 105 -1.01 -0.46 10.68
CA ILE A 105 -1.33 -0.45 9.24
C ILE A 105 -1.55 0.99 8.77
N ILE A 106 -2.27 1.79 9.55
CA ILE A 106 -2.56 3.19 9.24
C ILE A 106 -1.27 4.01 9.19
N VAL A 107 -0.44 3.95 10.23
CA VAL A 107 0.84 4.67 10.27
C VAL A 107 1.75 4.26 9.12
N GLU A 108 1.81 2.97 8.81
CA GLU A 108 2.59 2.45 7.70
C GLU A 108 2.07 2.94 6.34
N THR A 109 0.73 3.02 6.19
CA THR A 109 0.09 3.53 4.97
C THR A 109 0.54 4.97 4.70
N PHE A 110 0.54 5.83 5.72
CA PHE A 110 0.94 7.24 5.53
C PHE A 110 2.42 7.41 5.30
N LYS A 111 3.26 6.76 6.11
CA LYS A 111 4.70 6.97 6.03
C LYS A 111 5.32 6.38 4.76
N LYS A 112 4.72 5.32 4.21
CA LYS A 112 5.35 4.54 3.13
C LYS A 112 4.50 4.47 1.86
N PHE A 113 3.24 4.05 1.97
CA PHE A 113 2.42 3.78 0.80
C PHE A 113 1.91 5.05 0.12
N LEU A 114 1.59 6.11 0.88
CA LEU A 114 1.18 7.39 0.33
C LEU A 114 2.27 8.01 -0.56
N VAL A 115 3.53 7.99 -0.10
CA VAL A 115 4.68 8.49 -0.87
C VAL A 115 4.81 7.76 -2.21
N VAL A 116 4.60 6.44 -2.20
CA VAL A 116 4.65 5.62 -3.42
C VAL A 116 3.46 5.91 -4.33
N ALA A 117 2.25 6.09 -3.80
CA ALA A 117 1.08 6.44 -4.60
C ALA A 117 1.26 7.77 -5.34
N ILE A 118 1.78 8.79 -4.64
CA ILE A 118 2.12 10.10 -5.23
C ILE A 118 3.20 9.94 -6.31
N HIS A 119 4.25 9.15 -6.03
CA HIS A 119 5.33 8.92 -6.99
C HIS A 119 4.85 8.22 -8.29
N LEU A 120 3.83 7.37 -8.19
CA LEU A 120 3.23 6.69 -9.34
C LEU A 120 2.05 7.46 -9.95
N GLU A 121 1.78 8.69 -9.49
CA GLU A 121 0.67 9.54 -9.96
C GLU A 121 -0.70 8.83 -9.91
N CYS A 122 -0.88 7.95 -8.92
CA CYS A 122 -2.13 7.19 -8.73
C CYS A 122 -3.09 7.96 -7.82
N TYR A 123 -3.72 9.00 -8.38
CA TYR A 123 -4.57 9.94 -7.66
C TYR A 123 -5.72 9.27 -6.90
N GLU A 124 -6.34 8.23 -7.45
CA GLU A 124 -7.46 7.52 -6.81
C GLU A 124 -7.02 6.80 -5.53
N ILE A 125 -5.82 6.22 -5.53
CA ILE A 125 -5.23 5.57 -4.35
C ILE A 125 -4.82 6.63 -3.33
N GLU A 126 -4.20 7.72 -3.80
CA GLU A 126 -3.80 8.85 -2.95
C GLU A 126 -5.01 9.42 -2.20
N GLU A 127 -6.09 9.73 -2.93
CA GLU A 127 -7.35 10.21 -2.35
C GLU A 127 -7.87 9.23 -1.30
N LYS A 128 -7.82 7.93 -1.60
CA LYS A 128 -8.28 6.90 -0.66
C LYS A 128 -7.45 6.87 0.62
N PHE A 129 -6.13 6.93 0.51
CA PHE A 129 -5.26 6.99 1.69
C PHE A 129 -5.48 8.27 2.50
N ASN A 130 -5.66 9.42 1.83
CA ASN A 130 -5.97 10.69 2.49
C ASN A 130 -7.31 10.63 3.23
N GLU A 131 -8.35 10.03 2.64
CA GLU A 131 -9.65 9.82 3.29
C GLU A 131 -9.52 9.02 4.59
N ILE A 132 -8.74 7.94 4.55
CA ILE A 132 -8.48 7.12 5.75
C ILE A 132 -7.72 7.94 6.80
N CYS A 133 -6.74 8.73 6.39
CA CYS A 133 -5.94 9.51 7.32
C CYS A 133 -6.79 10.56 8.04
N TYR A 134 -7.70 11.19 7.30
CA TYR A 134 -8.71 12.06 7.88
C TYR A 134 -9.58 11.33 8.90
N ARG A 135 -10.14 10.16 8.55
CA ARG A 135 -10.99 9.37 9.45
C ARG A 135 -10.26 8.93 10.71
N PHE A 136 -8.96 8.62 10.62
CA PHE A 136 -8.16 8.21 11.76
C PHE A 136 -7.81 9.38 12.68
N LEU A 137 -7.42 10.53 12.12
CA LEU A 137 -7.03 11.72 12.88
C LEU A 137 -8.23 12.45 13.51
N TYR A 138 -9.39 12.41 12.86
CA TYR A 138 -10.57 13.18 13.26
C TYR A 138 -11.75 12.29 13.68
N LYS A 139 -11.45 11.10 14.25
CA LYS A 139 -12.44 10.09 14.62
C LYS A 139 -13.63 10.62 15.46
N ASP A 140 -13.46 11.71 16.20
CA ASP A 140 -14.49 12.37 17.02
C ASP A 140 -15.17 13.61 16.40
N LYS A 141 -14.75 14.09 15.21
CA LYS A 141 -15.28 15.32 14.55
C LYS A 141 -16.01 15.04 13.24
N PHE A 142 -16.69 13.89 13.15
CA PHE A 142 -17.37 13.42 11.93
C PHE A 142 -18.52 14.31 11.44
N SER A 143 -18.93 15.35 12.17
CA SER A 143 -20.20 16.02 11.94
C SER A 143 -20.23 17.22 11.00
N GLN A 144 -19.12 17.90 10.61
CA GLN A 144 -19.30 19.18 9.89
C GLN A 144 -18.37 19.64 8.76
N GLN A 145 -17.24 19.02 8.39
CA GLN A 145 -16.32 19.70 7.44
C GLN A 145 -15.79 18.83 6.31
N LYS A 146 -16.70 18.45 5.39
CA LYS A 146 -16.34 17.88 4.07
C LYS A 146 -15.88 18.94 3.04
N GLN A 147 -15.94 20.23 3.35
CA GLN A 147 -15.76 21.31 2.36
C GLN A 147 -14.39 22.01 2.33
N ILE A 148 -13.45 21.76 3.27
CA ILE A 148 -12.28 22.65 3.41
C ILE A 148 -11.00 22.18 2.69
N LEU A 149 -10.90 20.93 2.19
CA LEU A 149 -9.62 20.43 1.69
C LEU A 149 -9.39 20.53 0.17
N LEU A 150 -10.32 21.07 -0.61
CA LEU A 150 -10.08 21.29 -2.05
C LEU A 150 -9.19 22.52 -2.33
N PHE A 151 -8.99 23.40 -1.34
CA PHE A 151 -8.32 24.70 -1.55
C PHE A 151 -6.82 24.70 -1.27
N THR A 152 -6.27 23.57 -0.85
CA THR A 152 -4.89 23.50 -0.37
C THR A 152 -4.01 22.59 -1.22
N MET A 153 -4.25 22.53 -2.54
CA MET A 153 -3.36 21.85 -3.49
C MET A 153 -2.32 22.77 -4.13
N ASN A 154 -2.42 24.10 -3.95
CA ASN A 154 -1.48 25.06 -4.57
C ASN A 154 -0.43 25.66 -3.62
N ASN A 155 -0.40 25.27 -2.34
CA ASN A 155 0.62 25.68 -1.38
C ASN A 155 0.49 24.82 -0.14
N LEU A 156 1.05 23.60 -0.09
CA LEU A 156 0.87 22.77 1.12
C LEU A 156 2.02 21.82 1.45
N LEU A 157 2.92 22.34 2.26
CA LEU A 157 3.19 21.70 3.55
C LEU A 157 2.02 22.02 4.49
N LEU A 158 1.06 21.11 4.62
CA LEU A 158 0.29 20.95 5.86
C LEU A 158 0.22 19.46 6.12
N PHE A 159 1.38 18.89 6.43
CA PHE A 159 1.37 18.01 7.58
C PHE A 159 0.93 18.89 8.75
N PRO A 160 -0.08 18.52 9.56
CA PRO A 160 -0.08 19.02 10.92
C PRO A 160 1.29 18.65 11.46
N THR A 161 2.12 19.64 11.77
CA THR A 161 3.34 19.42 12.52
C THR A 161 2.93 18.56 13.71
N PHE A 162 3.52 17.37 13.82
CA PHE A 162 3.51 16.60 15.06
C PHE A 162 4.36 17.39 16.08
N GLU A 163 3.94 18.61 16.42
CA GLU A 163 4.44 19.39 17.55
C GLU A 163 3.53 19.09 18.73
N ASN A 164 3.72 17.89 19.27
CA ASN A 164 3.87 17.59 20.68
C ASN A 164 3.83 16.07 20.86
N ASP A 165 4.82 15.55 21.59
CA ASP A 165 5.01 14.16 22.04
C ASP A 165 5.96 13.24 21.24
N LEU A 166 6.93 13.77 20.50
CA LEU A 166 8.11 12.98 20.07
C LEU A 166 9.47 13.55 20.54
N ASP A 167 9.47 14.57 21.39
CA ASP A 167 10.69 15.32 21.73
C ASP A 167 11.56 14.71 22.85
N GLN A 168 11.58 13.39 23.05
CA GLN A 168 12.49 12.79 24.05
C GLN A 168 13.20 11.47 23.68
N THR A 169 13.26 11.02 22.41
CA THR A 169 13.99 9.76 22.16
C THR A 169 14.83 9.66 20.89
N TYR A 170 15.29 10.80 20.35
CA TYR A 170 16.38 10.80 19.38
C TYR A 170 17.39 11.90 19.68
N LYS A 171 18.24 11.67 20.69
CA LYS A 171 19.60 12.23 20.68
C LYS A 171 20.54 11.15 20.16
N LEU A 172 21.32 11.56 19.15
CA LEU A 172 22.50 10.88 18.63
C LEU A 172 23.41 10.36 19.76
#